data_AF-A0A1D1ZPY7-F1
#
_entry.id   AF-A0A1D1ZPY7-F1
#
_cell.length_a   1.000
_cell.length_b   1.000
_cell.length_c   1.000
_cell.angle_alpha   90.00
_cell.angle_beta   90.00
_cell.angle_gamma   90.00
#
_symmetry.space_group_name_H-M   'P 1'
#
loop_
_entity.id
_entity.type
_entity.pdbx_description
1 polymer ?
#
loop_
_entity_poly.entity_id
_entity_poly.type
_entity_poly.pdbx_seq_one_letter_code
_entity_poly.pdbx_strand_id
1 'polypeptide(L)'
;MAVLCQVCELRSAEYTCPRCGSKYCSATCYSSHSQRCTEAFFRDSAVADLKSIKATEGQQTEMRAILERLHASRLEDAASHSSGEEEGEEEIREGELSEATIRRILARAEAGGELEVVEEDLTPAELAAFHAALESEEVGRMVQPWVPWWTLEAARDVRLGPRGLSLIEDGMAGCCLDGRQWQGSTTWCSSCRCLGQPLHGNHTTRSF
;
A
#
# COMPACT_ATOMS: atom_id res chain seq x y z
N MET A 1 20.91 42.10 -11.21
CA MET A 1 21.12 41.02 -12.19
C MET A 1 20.18 39.87 -11.85
N ALA A 2 19.36 39.43 -12.79
CA ALA A 2 18.49 38.27 -12.58
C ALA A 2 19.33 36.99 -12.67
N VAL A 3 19.26 36.13 -11.66
CA VAL A 3 19.89 34.80 -11.70
C VAL A 3 18.97 33.88 -12.49
N LEU A 4 19.50 33.19 -13.50
CA LEU A 4 18.73 32.23 -14.29
C LEU A 4 18.52 30.92 -13.52
N CYS A 5 17.45 30.21 -13.85
CA CYS A 5 17.18 28.88 -13.34
C CYS A 5 18.28 27.91 -13.78
N GLN A 6 18.92 27.23 -12.84
CA GLN A 6 19.99 26.26 -13.11
C GLN A 6 19.48 24.90 -13.63
N VAL A 7 18.17 24.78 -13.90
CA VAL A 7 17.53 23.55 -14.33
C VAL A 7 17.03 23.67 -15.76
N CYS A 8 16.36 24.78 -16.07
CA CYS A 8 15.81 25.02 -17.41
C CYS A 8 16.52 26.15 -18.16
N GLU A 9 17.29 27.00 -17.49
CA GLU A 9 18.06 28.13 -18.06
C GLU A 9 17.23 29.16 -18.86
N LEU A 10 15.90 29.01 -18.89
CA LEU A 10 14.98 29.80 -19.71
C LEU A 10 14.35 30.97 -18.95
N ARG A 11 14.22 30.85 -17.63
CA ARG A 11 13.53 31.83 -16.77
C ARG A 11 14.42 32.26 -15.62
N SER A 12 14.15 33.42 -15.04
CA SER A 12 14.75 33.83 -13.77
C SER A 12 14.40 32.83 -12.67
N ALA A 13 15.36 32.53 -11.81
CA ALA A 13 15.15 31.72 -10.64
C ALA A 13 14.51 32.56 -9.52
N GLU A 14 13.32 32.14 -9.10
CA GLU A 14 12.57 32.76 -7.99
C GLU A 14 12.88 32.08 -6.65
N TYR A 15 13.28 30.80 -6.69
CA TYR A 15 13.43 29.97 -5.51
C TYR A 15 14.83 29.36 -5.44
N THR A 16 15.21 28.89 -4.25
CA THR A 16 16.50 28.25 -3.97
C THR A 16 16.28 26.96 -3.16
N CYS A 17 16.92 25.87 -3.56
CA CYS A 17 16.83 24.59 -2.86
C CYS A 17 17.54 24.68 -1.50
N PRO A 18 16.87 24.33 -0.37
CA PRO A 18 17.47 24.47 0.96
C PRO A 18 18.59 23.46 1.24
N ARG A 19 18.69 22.38 0.45
CA ARG A 19 19.70 21.34 0.65
C ARG A 19 21.00 21.60 -0.12
N CYS A 20 20.90 22.01 -1.37
CA CYS A 20 22.05 22.16 -2.26
C CYS A 20 22.28 23.60 -2.75
N GLY A 21 21.37 24.53 -2.43
CA GLY A 21 21.47 25.93 -2.87
C GLY A 21 21.14 26.18 -4.34
N SER A 22 20.66 25.18 -5.09
CA SER A 22 20.36 25.34 -6.51
C SER A 22 19.19 26.30 -6.75
N LYS A 23 19.34 27.20 -7.72
CA LYS A 23 18.34 28.24 -8.04
C LYS A 23 17.35 27.75 -9.11
N TYR A 24 16.05 27.79 -8.83
CA TYR A 24 15.00 27.26 -9.71
C TYR A 24 13.80 28.19 -9.88
N CYS A 25 13.03 28.03 -10.97
CA CYS A 25 11.92 28.92 -11.30
C CYS A 25 10.52 28.38 -10.96
N SER A 26 10.36 27.06 -10.73
CA SER A 26 9.04 26.45 -10.52
C SER A 26 9.14 25.07 -9.87
N ALA A 27 8.03 24.55 -9.36
CA ALA A 27 7.95 23.22 -8.75
C ALA A 27 8.41 22.10 -9.70
N THR A 28 8.16 22.21 -11.00
CA THR A 28 8.64 21.22 -11.98
C THR A 28 10.16 21.20 -12.06
N CYS A 29 10.81 22.36 -12.06
CA CYS A 29 12.27 22.47 -11.98
C CYS A 29 12.80 22.01 -10.61
N TYR A 30 12.03 22.22 -9.54
CA TYR A 30 12.37 21.65 -8.24
C TYR A 30 12.32 20.12 -8.25
N SER A 31 11.32 19.50 -8.88
CA SER A 31 11.26 18.03 -8.95
C SER A 31 12.37 17.45 -9.83
N SER A 32 12.84 18.17 -10.85
CA SER A 32 13.81 17.66 -11.83
C SER A 32 15.28 18.00 -11.55
N HIS A 33 15.60 18.89 -10.59
CA HIS A 33 16.99 19.33 -10.39
C HIS A 33 17.92 18.26 -9.80
N SER A 34 17.46 17.48 -8.82
CA SER A 34 18.26 16.45 -8.16
C SER A 34 17.38 15.47 -7.41
N GLN A 35 17.42 14.19 -7.82
CA GLN A 35 16.70 13.12 -7.11
C GLN A 35 17.09 13.04 -5.64
N ARG A 36 18.37 13.22 -5.30
CA ARG A 36 18.85 13.20 -3.91
C ARG A 36 18.20 14.28 -3.04
N CYS A 37 17.96 15.47 -3.58
CA CYS A 37 17.37 16.57 -2.79
C CYS A 37 15.86 16.41 -2.65
N THR A 38 15.20 15.99 -3.73
CA THR A 38 13.75 15.79 -3.81
C THR A 38 13.31 14.56 -3.00
N GLU A 39 13.97 13.42 -3.19
CA GLU A 39 13.68 12.18 -2.47
C GLU A 39 13.94 12.32 -0.96
N ALA A 40 15.06 12.92 -0.56
CA ALA A 40 15.34 13.13 0.87
C ALA A 40 14.30 14.03 1.52
N PHE A 41 13.81 15.07 0.84
CA PHE A 41 12.73 15.91 1.35
C PHE A 41 11.43 15.14 1.49
N PHE A 42 11.01 14.40 0.46
CA PHE A 42 9.77 13.62 0.52
C PHE A 42 9.83 12.50 1.56
N ARG A 43 10.96 11.81 1.66
CA ARG A 43 11.20 10.80 2.69
C ARG A 43 11.09 11.40 4.08
N ASP A 44 11.77 12.52 4.34
CA ASP A 44 11.73 13.16 5.66
C ASP A 44 10.32 13.62 6.02
N SER A 45 9.57 14.16 5.05
CA SER A 45 8.16 14.53 5.24
C SER A 45 7.30 13.31 5.57
N ALA A 46 7.39 12.24 4.77
CA ALA A 46 6.62 11.03 4.99
C ALA A 46 6.95 10.36 6.34
N VAL A 47 8.23 10.33 6.72
CA VAL A 47 8.65 9.82 8.02
C VAL A 47 8.13 10.69 9.17
N ALA A 48 8.11 12.01 9.00
CA ALA A 48 7.55 12.92 10.01
C ALA A 48 6.04 12.70 10.17
N ASP A 49 5.31 12.55 9.06
CA ASP A 49 3.88 12.28 9.05
C ASP A 49 3.57 10.95 9.74
N LEU A 50 4.28 9.88 9.40
CA LEU A 50 4.12 8.57 10.04
C LEU A 50 4.44 8.61 11.55
N LYS A 51 5.46 9.37 11.97
CA LYS A 51 5.80 9.54 13.40
C LYS A 51 4.73 10.33 14.17
N SER A 52 3.96 11.17 13.49
CA SER A 52 2.86 11.92 14.10
C SER A 52 1.65 11.04 14.40
N ILE A 53 1.49 9.93 13.67
CA ILE A 53 0.45 8.94 13.91
C ILE A 53 0.90 8.07 15.09
N LYS A 54 0.34 8.32 16.27
CA LYS A 54 0.52 7.49 17.46
C LYS A 54 -0.79 6.81 17.82
N ALA A 55 -0.73 5.50 18.07
CA ALA A 55 -1.87 4.77 18.61
C ALA A 55 -2.20 5.28 20.02
N THR A 56 -3.49 5.47 20.28
CA THR A 56 -3.98 5.78 21.63
C THR A 56 -3.71 4.62 22.59
N GLU A 57 -3.67 4.88 23.89
CA GLU A 57 -3.44 3.83 24.90
C GLU A 57 -4.47 2.69 24.78
N GLY A 58 -5.74 3.01 24.50
CA GLY A 58 -6.78 2.00 24.26
C GLY A 58 -6.49 1.10 23.05
N GLN A 59 -6.07 1.69 21.92
CA GLN A 59 -5.69 0.92 20.73
C GLN A 59 -4.45 0.05 20.97
N GLN A 60 -3.48 0.54 21.77
CA GLN A 60 -2.30 -0.26 22.13
C GLN A 60 -2.68 -1.44 23.02
N THR A 61 -3.57 -1.25 23.98
CA THR A 61 -4.05 -2.33 24.87
C THR A 61 -4.87 -3.36 24.08
N GLU A 62 -5.74 -2.93 23.18
CA GLU A 62 -6.50 -3.81 22.29
C GLU A 62 -5.56 -4.63 21.39
N MET A 63 -4.59 -3.97 20.75
CA MET A 63 -3.58 -4.64 19.93
C MET A 63 -2.79 -5.68 20.74
N ARG A 64 -2.38 -5.34 21.96
CA ARG A 64 -1.67 -6.27 22.86
C ARG A 64 -2.53 -7.48 23.20
N ALA A 65 -3.80 -7.27 23.53
CA ALA A 65 -4.72 -8.35 23.85
C ALA A 65 -4.95 -9.30 22.66
N ILE A 66 -4.98 -8.76 21.43
CA ILE A 66 -5.04 -9.57 20.20
C ILE A 66 -3.78 -10.42 20.05
N LEU A 67 -2.59 -9.83 20.23
CA LEU A 67 -1.32 -10.55 20.12
C LEU A 67 -1.18 -11.64 21.19
N GLU A 68 -1.58 -11.36 22.43
CA GLU A 68 -1.59 -12.34 23.53
C GLU A 68 -2.53 -13.51 23.23
N ARG A 69 -3.72 -13.22 22.69
CA ARG A 69 -4.68 -14.25 22.27
C ARG A 69 -4.11 -15.15 21.17
N LEU A 70 -3.48 -14.57 20.14
CA LEU A 70 -2.87 -15.33 19.05
C LEU A 70 -1.70 -16.19 19.53
N HIS A 71 -0.93 -15.70 20.49
CA HIS A 71 0.16 -16.48 21.07
C HIS A 71 -0.37 -17.63 21.93
N ALA A 72 -1.42 -17.39 22.72
CA ALA A 72 -2.07 -18.42 23.51
C ALA A 72 -2.69 -19.52 22.63
N SER A 73 -3.42 -19.15 21.57
CA SER A 73 -4.01 -20.14 20.66
C SER A 73 -2.93 -21.00 19.98
N ARG A 74 -1.81 -20.39 19.56
CA ARG A 74 -0.68 -21.14 18.98
C ARG A 74 -0.05 -22.12 19.96
N LEU A 75 0.01 -21.78 21.25
CA LEU A 75 0.53 -22.68 22.29
C LEU A 75 -0.45 -23.82 22.60
N GLU A 76 -1.76 -23.57 22.58
CA GLU A 76 -2.80 -24.59 22.76
C GLU A 76 -2.83 -25.60 21.61
N ASP A 77 -2.68 -25.11 20.36
CA ASP A 77 -2.54 -25.95 19.16
C ASP A 77 -1.25 -26.80 19.20
N ALA A 78 -0.17 -26.27 19.78
CA ALA A 78 1.09 -27.03 19.96
C ALA A 78 1.03 -28.04 21.11
N ALA A 79 0.32 -27.72 22.20
CA ALA A 79 0.17 -28.61 23.36
C ALA A 79 -0.74 -29.81 23.06
N SER A 80 -1.71 -29.65 22.16
CA SER A 80 -2.56 -30.76 21.68
C SER A 80 -1.85 -31.74 20.75
N HIS A 81 -0.62 -31.43 20.31
CA HIS A 81 0.27 -32.33 19.55
C HIS A 81 1.47 -32.90 20.36
N SER A 82 1.57 -32.63 21.67
CA SER A 82 2.76 -32.99 22.48
C SER A 82 2.48 -33.90 23.68
N SER A 83 1.36 -34.63 23.68
CA SER A 83 1.12 -35.68 24.69
C SER A 83 0.73 -37.00 24.03
N GLY A 84 1.73 -37.83 23.77
CA GLY A 84 1.53 -39.20 23.27
C GLY A 84 2.84 -39.88 22.91
N GLU A 85 3.62 -40.29 23.91
CA GLU A 85 4.46 -41.48 23.73
C GLU A 85 3.52 -42.69 23.72
N GLU A 86 2.92 -43.02 22.57
CA GLU A 86 2.40 -44.36 22.30
C GLU A 86 2.74 -44.72 20.85
N GLU A 87 3.36 -45.88 20.70
CA GLU A 87 3.64 -46.56 19.43
C GLU A 87 2.31 -46.85 18.72
N GLY A 88 1.83 -45.85 17.98
CA GLY A 88 0.71 -45.97 17.05
C GLY A 88 1.24 -45.61 15.67
N GLU A 89 1.11 -46.55 14.74
CA GLU A 89 1.33 -46.32 13.33
C GLU A 89 0.35 -45.22 12.88
N GLU A 90 0.75 -43.96 12.97
CA GLU A 90 0.02 -42.87 12.31
C GLU A 90 0.15 -43.11 10.81
N GLU A 91 -0.87 -43.75 10.23
CA GLU A 91 -1.11 -43.72 8.80
C GLU A 91 -1.15 -42.24 8.40
N ILE A 92 -0.01 -41.76 7.90
CA ILE A 92 0.11 -40.49 7.20
C ILE A 92 -1.05 -40.46 6.22
N ARG A 93 -2.00 -39.55 6.44
CA ARG A 93 -3.12 -39.35 5.52
C ARG A 93 -2.51 -39.12 4.14
N GLU A 94 -2.84 -39.97 3.17
CA GLU A 94 -2.30 -39.86 1.81
C GLU A 94 -2.52 -38.43 1.28
N GLY A 95 -1.45 -37.64 1.22
CA GLY A 95 -1.49 -36.24 0.80
C GLY A 95 -0.96 -35.21 1.80
N GLU A 96 -0.63 -35.58 3.04
CA GLU A 96 0.01 -34.67 3.99
C GLU A 96 1.53 -34.61 3.82
N LEU A 97 2.09 -33.40 3.89
CA LEU A 97 3.55 -33.21 3.86
C LEU A 97 4.16 -33.83 5.10
N SER A 98 5.27 -34.54 4.93
CA SER A 98 6.02 -35.07 6.05
C SER A 98 6.50 -33.95 6.97
N GLU A 99 6.51 -34.21 8.27
CA GLU A 99 6.95 -33.24 9.28
C GLU A 99 8.39 -32.78 9.02
N ALA A 100 9.23 -33.66 8.46
CA ALA A 100 10.59 -33.35 8.05
C ALA A 100 10.65 -32.32 6.92
N THR A 101 9.76 -32.41 5.92
CA THR A 101 9.65 -31.44 4.83
C THR A 101 9.16 -30.08 5.34
N ILE A 102 8.13 -30.05 6.20
CA ILE A 102 7.62 -28.82 6.80
C ILE A 102 8.71 -28.10 7.61
N ARG A 103 9.42 -28.82 8.50
CA ARG A 103 10.49 -28.24 9.32
C ARG A 103 11.63 -27.66 8.46
N ARG A 104 11.99 -28.32 7.36
CA ARG A 104 13.04 -27.84 6.44
C ARG A 104 12.64 -26.53 5.76
N ILE A 105 11.41 -26.43 5.27
CA ILE A 105 10.88 -25.23 4.61
C ILE A 105 10.83 -24.06 5.61
N LEU A 106 10.31 -24.29 6.82
CA LEU A 106 10.21 -23.24 7.85
C LEU A 106 11.58 -22.75 8.32
N ALA A 107 12.55 -23.64 8.52
CA ALA A 107 13.90 -23.25 8.93
C ALA A 107 14.60 -22.32 7.93
N ARG A 108 14.33 -22.49 6.62
CA ARG A 108 14.85 -21.60 5.57
C ARG A 108 14.22 -20.20 5.63
N ALA A 109 12.92 -20.12 5.91
CA ALA A 109 12.22 -18.84 6.08
C ALA A 109 12.69 -18.10 7.35
N GLU A 110 12.87 -18.80 8.46
CA GLU A 110 13.36 -18.23 9.72
C GLU A 110 14.80 -17.71 9.62
N ALA A 111 15.63 -18.30 8.75
CA ALA A 111 16.99 -17.85 8.47
C ALA A 111 17.06 -16.54 7.64
N GLY A 112 15.91 -15.90 7.36
CA GLY A 112 15.81 -14.65 6.61
C GLY A 112 15.68 -14.84 5.09
N GLY A 113 15.37 -16.06 4.64
CA GLY A 113 14.96 -16.33 3.26
C GLY A 113 13.48 -16.04 3.05
N GLU A 114 13.08 -15.79 1.80
CA GLU A 114 11.66 -15.76 1.41
C GLU A 114 11.06 -17.17 1.58
N LEU A 115 9.80 -17.25 1.99
CA LEU A 115 9.08 -18.52 2.08
C LEU A 115 8.68 -18.98 0.67
N GLU A 116 9.66 -19.55 -0.02
CA GLU A 116 9.48 -20.20 -1.33
C GLU A 116 9.48 -21.71 -1.12
N VAL A 117 8.58 -22.43 -1.78
CA VAL A 117 8.57 -23.90 -1.83
C VAL A 117 8.91 -24.30 -3.25
N VAL A 118 10.00 -25.04 -3.41
CA VAL A 118 10.46 -25.53 -4.72
C VAL A 118 10.21 -27.03 -4.85
N GLU A 119 10.20 -27.55 -6.07
CA GLU A 119 9.95 -28.97 -6.35
C GLU A 119 10.95 -29.87 -5.62
N GLU A 120 12.20 -29.44 -5.48
CA GLU A 120 13.26 -30.18 -4.77
C GLU A 120 13.02 -30.26 -3.26
N ASP A 121 12.14 -29.44 -2.69
CA ASP A 121 11.78 -29.53 -1.29
C ASP A 121 10.80 -30.69 -1.03
N LEU A 122 10.15 -31.24 -2.07
CA LEU A 122 9.15 -32.29 -1.95
C LEU A 122 9.76 -33.66 -2.28
N THR A 123 9.37 -34.68 -1.53
CA THR A 123 9.68 -36.06 -1.90
C THR A 123 8.86 -36.45 -3.14
N PRO A 124 9.30 -37.46 -3.92
CA PRO A 124 8.56 -37.90 -5.11
C PRO A 124 7.12 -38.33 -4.80
N ALA A 125 6.87 -38.88 -3.60
CA ALA A 125 5.54 -39.26 -3.14
C ALA A 125 4.67 -38.03 -2.82
N GLU A 126 5.23 -37.03 -2.13
CA GLU A 126 4.53 -35.77 -1.84
C GLU A 126 4.20 -34.99 -3.13
N LEU A 127 5.15 -34.95 -4.08
CA LEU A 127 4.94 -34.32 -5.38
C LEU A 127 3.87 -35.04 -6.21
N ALA A 128 3.88 -36.38 -6.21
CA ALA A 128 2.85 -37.17 -6.88
C ALA A 128 1.46 -36.95 -6.25
N ALA A 129 1.37 -36.86 -4.92
CA ALA A 129 0.12 -36.54 -4.22
C ALA A 129 -0.38 -35.13 -4.57
N PHE A 130 0.52 -34.14 -4.68
CA PHE A 130 0.19 -32.81 -5.15
C PHE A 130 -0.36 -32.81 -6.58
N HIS A 131 0.28 -33.54 -7.51
CA HIS A 131 -0.21 -33.67 -8.88
C HIS A 131 -1.57 -34.37 -8.95
N ALA A 132 -1.79 -35.41 -8.16
CA ALA A 132 -3.11 -36.06 -8.06
C ALA A 132 -4.18 -35.08 -7.55
N ALA A 133 -3.84 -34.18 -6.63
CA ALA A 133 -4.75 -33.13 -6.14
C ALA A 133 -5.04 -32.03 -7.18
N LEU A 134 -4.12 -31.78 -8.13
CA LEU A 134 -4.37 -30.92 -9.29
C LEU A 134 -5.37 -31.57 -10.24
N GLU A 135 -5.24 -32.88 -10.48
CA GLU A 135 -6.15 -33.65 -11.35
C GLU A 135 -7.55 -33.81 -10.75
N SER A 136 -7.66 -33.90 -9.43
CA SER A 136 -8.94 -34.05 -8.71
C SER A 136 -9.75 -32.75 -8.58
N GLU A 137 -9.25 -31.63 -9.13
CA GLU A 137 -9.84 -30.28 -9.02
C GLU A 137 -9.95 -29.75 -7.57
N GLU A 138 -9.37 -30.45 -6.59
CA GLU A 138 -9.40 -30.05 -5.19
C GLU A 138 -8.65 -28.74 -4.96
N VAL A 139 -7.46 -28.62 -5.57
CA VAL A 139 -6.66 -27.38 -5.54
C VAL A 139 -7.38 -26.22 -6.23
N GLY A 140 -8.13 -26.49 -7.30
CA GLY A 140 -8.91 -25.49 -8.02
C GLY A 140 -10.01 -24.85 -7.17
N ARG A 141 -10.56 -25.58 -6.20
CA ARG A 141 -11.54 -25.04 -5.25
C ARG A 141 -10.92 -24.13 -4.18
N MET A 142 -9.63 -24.30 -3.90
CA MET A 142 -8.90 -23.54 -2.89
C MET A 142 -8.38 -22.20 -3.43
N VAL A 143 -8.15 -22.10 -4.73
CA VAL A 143 -7.59 -20.91 -5.38
C VAL A 143 -8.69 -20.16 -6.13
N GLN A 144 -8.81 -18.86 -5.87
CA GLN A 144 -9.71 -18.00 -6.65
C GLN A 144 -9.16 -17.86 -8.08
N PRO A 145 -9.98 -18.11 -9.13
CA PRO A 145 -9.57 -17.88 -10.49
C PRO A 145 -9.09 -16.45 -10.67
N TRP A 146 -7.94 -16.28 -11.30
CA TRP A 146 -7.48 -14.94 -11.64
C TRP A 146 -8.47 -14.31 -12.63
N VAL A 147 -9.10 -13.21 -12.21
CA VAL A 147 -9.98 -12.43 -13.07
C VAL A 147 -9.17 -11.24 -13.58
N PRO A 148 -8.87 -11.17 -14.90
CA PRO A 148 -8.22 -10.01 -15.46
C PRO A 148 -9.04 -8.74 -15.18
N TRP A 149 -8.39 -7.67 -14.75
CA TRP A 149 -9.10 -6.44 -14.40
C TRP A 149 -9.94 -5.89 -15.56
N TRP A 150 -9.51 -6.12 -16.82
CA TRP A 150 -10.21 -5.66 -18.02
C TRP A 150 -11.50 -6.43 -18.34
N THR A 151 -11.77 -7.57 -17.68
CA THR A 151 -13.05 -8.28 -17.83
C THR A 151 -14.12 -7.79 -16.85
N LEU A 152 -13.76 -6.92 -15.91
CA LEU A 152 -14.70 -6.33 -14.96
C LEU A 152 -15.50 -5.21 -15.62
N GLU A 153 -16.76 -5.04 -15.25
CA GLU A 153 -17.59 -3.93 -15.77
C GLU A 153 -16.97 -2.56 -15.49
N ALA A 154 -16.27 -2.41 -14.36
CA ALA A 154 -15.53 -1.20 -14.00
C ALA A 154 -14.44 -0.82 -15.03
N ALA A 155 -13.95 -1.78 -15.82
CA ALA A 155 -12.97 -1.52 -16.87
C ALA A 155 -13.60 -0.97 -18.17
N ARG A 156 -14.93 -1.09 -18.35
CA ARG A 156 -15.63 -0.65 -19.56
C ARG A 156 -15.55 0.86 -19.76
N ASP A 157 -15.54 1.61 -18.66
CA ASP A 157 -15.51 3.07 -18.65
C ASP A 157 -14.09 3.64 -18.50
N VAL A 158 -13.05 2.79 -18.55
CA VAL A 158 -11.66 3.24 -18.48
C VAL A 158 -11.31 3.98 -19.76
N ARG A 159 -11.29 5.31 -19.66
CA ARG A 159 -10.81 6.19 -20.73
C ARG A 159 -9.30 6.27 -20.66
N LEU A 160 -8.62 5.85 -21.74
CA LEU A 160 -7.18 5.97 -21.88
C LEU A 160 -6.83 7.26 -22.61
N GLY A 161 -5.84 7.99 -22.10
CA GLY A 161 -5.26 9.12 -22.81
C GLY A 161 -4.43 8.67 -24.03
N PRO A 162 -3.93 9.61 -24.86
CA PRO A 162 -3.15 9.31 -26.06
C PRO A 162 -1.84 8.52 -25.82
N ARG A 163 -1.41 8.41 -24.56
CA ARG A 163 -0.21 7.67 -24.13
C ARG A 163 -0.54 6.35 -23.41
N GLY A 164 -1.80 5.90 -23.43
CA GLY A 164 -2.22 4.64 -22.80
C GLY A 164 -2.34 4.68 -21.27
N LEU A 165 -2.27 5.86 -20.66
CA LEU A 165 -2.49 6.04 -19.22
C LEU A 165 -3.98 6.30 -18.95
N SER A 166 -4.51 5.68 -17.88
CA SER A 166 -5.88 5.94 -17.42
C SER A 166 -6.07 7.43 -17.16
N LEU A 167 -7.13 8.00 -17.72
CA LEU A 167 -7.57 9.35 -17.40
C LEU A 167 -8.18 9.27 -16.00
N ILE A 168 -7.40 9.58 -14.96
CA ILE A 168 -7.98 9.90 -13.66
C ILE A 168 -8.69 11.23 -13.89
N GLU A 169 -9.98 11.20 -14.15
CA GLU A 169 -10.79 12.41 -14.08
C GLU A 169 -10.78 12.82 -12.61
N ASP A 170 -9.96 13.82 -12.28
CA ASP A 170 -10.06 14.50 -10.99
C ASP A 170 -11.51 14.90 -10.82
N GLY A 171 -12.21 14.26 -9.89
CA GLY A 171 -13.56 14.59 -9.46
C GLY A 171 -13.59 15.94 -8.73
N MET A 172 -13.06 16.99 -9.34
CA MET A 172 -13.37 18.39 -9.08
C MET A 172 -14.38 18.89 -10.12
N ALA A 173 -15.39 18.07 -10.42
CA ALA A 173 -16.64 18.60 -10.96
C ALA A 173 -17.29 19.39 -9.83
N GLY A 174 -17.14 20.71 -9.87
CA GLY A 174 -17.77 21.64 -8.95
C GLY A 174 -19.29 21.41 -8.90
N CYS A 175 -19.76 20.76 -7.85
CA CYS A 175 -21.17 20.72 -7.51
C CYS A 175 -21.61 22.10 -7.01
N CYS A 176 -22.11 22.94 -7.92
CA CYS A 176 -23.10 23.97 -7.64
C CYS A 176 -24.09 24.02 -8.82
N LEU A 177 -24.89 22.96 -9.00
CA LEU A 177 -26.12 23.03 -9.81
C LEU A 177 -27.19 23.73 -8.98
N ASP A 178 -27.05 25.04 -8.84
CA ASP A 178 -28.12 26.01 -8.61
C ASP A 178 -27.45 27.32 -8.20
N GLY A 179 -27.45 28.31 -9.10
CA GLY A 179 -26.79 29.60 -8.94
C GLY A 179 -27.38 30.50 -7.85
N ARG A 180 -27.41 30.03 -6.60
CA ARG A 180 -27.69 30.85 -5.41
C ARG A 180 -26.37 31.16 -4.72
N GLN A 181 -26.07 32.45 -4.70
CA GLN A 181 -24.89 33.04 -4.07
C GLN A 181 -24.83 32.63 -2.60
N TRP A 182 -23.70 32.06 -2.19
CA TRP A 182 -23.45 31.58 -0.83
C TRP A 182 -23.45 32.77 0.14
N GLN A 183 -24.52 32.91 0.93
CA GLN A 183 -24.62 33.89 2.02
C GLN A 183 -24.69 33.13 3.34
N GLY A 184 -23.56 32.54 3.76
CA GLY A 184 -23.47 31.82 5.03
C GLY A 184 -22.03 31.80 5.54
N SER A 185 -21.82 32.01 6.84
CA SER A 185 -20.49 32.07 7.45
C SER A 185 -19.99 30.71 8.00
N THR A 186 -20.64 29.61 7.65
CA THR A 186 -20.31 28.27 8.17
C THR A 186 -19.68 27.41 7.10
N THR A 187 -18.52 26.82 7.37
CA THR A 187 -17.69 26.00 6.46
C THR A 187 -18.29 24.63 6.07
N TRP A 188 -19.55 24.36 6.39
CA TRP A 188 -20.19 23.05 6.19
C TRP A 188 -21.55 23.20 5.53
N CYS A 189 -21.72 22.60 4.34
CA CYS A 189 -23.02 22.52 3.67
C CYS A 189 -23.70 21.19 4.01
N SER A 190 -24.71 21.20 4.88
CA SER A 190 -25.45 20.00 5.32
C SER A 190 -26.17 19.28 4.18
N SER A 191 -26.51 19.98 3.10
CA SER A 191 -27.21 19.41 1.93
C SER A 191 -26.29 18.58 1.04
N CYS A 192 -25.01 18.96 0.96
CA CYS A 192 -24.04 18.30 0.06
C CYS A 192 -22.93 17.56 0.83
N ARG A 193 -22.88 17.69 2.17
CA ARG A 193 -21.83 17.14 3.05
C ARG A 193 -20.40 17.45 2.57
N CYS A 194 -20.18 18.67 2.07
CA CYS A 194 -18.86 19.16 1.66
C CYS A 194 -18.36 20.27 2.59
N LEU A 195 -17.05 20.32 2.80
CA LEU A 195 -16.34 21.41 3.47
C LEU A 195 -16.07 22.54 2.47
N GLY A 196 -16.72 23.69 2.67
CA GLY A 196 -16.44 24.89 1.89
C GLY A 196 -15.28 25.66 2.52
N GLN A 197 -14.19 25.88 1.77
CA GLN A 197 -13.18 26.85 2.18
C GLN A 197 -13.69 28.28 1.91
N PRO A 198 -13.57 29.22 2.86
CA PRO A 198 -13.98 30.59 2.64
C PRO A 198 -13.07 31.24 1.60
N LEU A 199 -13.67 31.79 0.54
CA LEU A 199 -12.99 32.68 -0.40
C LEU A 199 -12.64 33.98 0.34
N HIS A 200 -11.43 34.08 0.88
CA HIS A 200 -10.87 35.38 1.24
C HIS A 200 -10.42 36.08 -0.05
N GLY A 201 -11.37 36.76 -0.69
CA GLY A 201 -11.07 37.86 -1.57
C GLY A 201 -10.68 39.08 -0.72
N ASN A 202 -9.50 39.62 -0.97
CA ASN A 202 -9.35 41.06 -1.16
C ASN A 202 -8.05 41.34 -1.94
N HIS A 203 -8.26 41.63 -3.22
CA HIS A 203 -7.38 42.46 -4.01
C HIS A 203 -7.31 43.86 -3.37
N THR A 204 -6.11 44.33 -3.10
CA THR A 204 -5.82 45.77 -3.11
C THR A 204 -4.51 45.98 -3.84
N THR A 205 -4.64 46.40 -5.09
CA THR A 205 -3.66 47.21 -5.83
C THR A 205 -3.07 48.30 -4.94
N ARG A 206 -1.74 48.38 -4.88
CA ARG A 206 -1.08 49.68 -4.72
C ARG A 206 0.35 49.64 -5.27
N SER A 207 0.57 50.53 -6.23
CA SER A 207 1.84 50.90 -6.83
C SER A 207 2.89 51.30 -5.78
N PHE A 208 4.12 50.79 -5.93
CA PHE A 208 5.35 51.55 -6.25
C PHE A 208 6.48 50.57 -6.55
#